data_AF-A0A264Y8D4-F1
#
_entry.id   AF-A0A264Y8D4-F1
#
_cell.length_a   1.000
_cell.length_b   1.000
_cell.length_c   1.000
_cell.angle_alpha   90.00
_cell.angle_beta   90.00
_cell.angle_gamma   90.00
#
_symmetry.space_group_name_H-M   'P 1'
#
loop_
_entity.id
_entity.type
_entity.pdbx_description
1 polymer ?
#
loop_
_entity_poly.entity_id
_entity_poly.type
_entity_poly.pdbx_seq_one_letter_code
_entity_poly.pdbx_strand_id
1 'polypeptide(L)'
;MNTKHSHIFFSPLIALLLTLLLAACRDVPYDGQTVLTRGGMTYRGGISNGKYEGYGQLSIGDSVIYAGQWHMGKRSGKGVCHDSLGHRIVGTWRADTLVSGTRTDSTGTYSGTMNRDAIADGYGLFTSPENSVYLGDWVDGKRTGFGFALARNKRLRVGEWRADRYLGERLEYTTDRIYGIDISRFQHDVGRRHYPIDWSKIRITHLGTISKKRVKGTVDYPISFCYIKSTEGTSIRNRYFSADYLAARAKGIPCGAYHFFSTRTPAAAQARFFIANSKFRKGDLPPVLDVEPTHAQIKAMGGPAVMFKAIRTWLRIVGKHTGTRPVLYISQSFVNRYLSTAPDLKHDYNVWIARYGEYKPDINLVIWQLCPDGRVKGIHPEVDINVFNGYRQEFEDFLRKETIGQNRSAN
;
A
#
# COMPACT_ATOMS: atom_id res chain seq x y z
N MET A 1 -11.83 19.51 -36.96
CA MET A 1 -12.45 18.67 -35.92
C MET A 1 -12.02 19.22 -34.57
N ASN A 2 -12.97 19.81 -33.85
CA ASN A 2 -12.80 20.51 -32.59
C ASN A 2 -12.93 19.51 -31.43
N THR A 3 -11.91 19.38 -30.57
CA THR A 3 -12.05 18.73 -29.26
C THR A 3 -11.62 19.73 -28.18
N LYS A 4 -12.63 20.31 -27.51
CA LYS A 4 -12.47 21.13 -26.32
C LYS A 4 -12.03 20.24 -25.16
N HIS A 5 -10.83 20.45 -24.63
CA HIS A 5 -10.45 19.98 -23.30
C HIS A 5 -10.82 21.06 -22.28
N SER A 6 -11.88 20.82 -21.51
CA SER A 6 -12.23 21.61 -20.34
C SER A 6 -11.34 21.19 -19.16
N HIS A 7 -10.31 21.98 -18.88
CA HIS A 7 -9.57 21.91 -17.62
C HIS A 7 -10.45 22.47 -16.50
N ILE A 8 -10.93 21.60 -15.61
CA ILE A 8 -11.59 22.01 -14.37
C ILE A 8 -10.48 22.26 -13.33
N PHE A 9 -10.03 23.50 -13.22
CA PHE A 9 -9.29 23.95 -12.05
C PHE A 9 -10.29 24.13 -10.89
N PHE A 10 -10.32 23.18 -9.96
CA PHE A 10 -11.00 23.36 -8.67
C PHE A 10 -10.18 24.35 -7.83
N SER A 11 -10.55 25.62 -7.86
CA SER A 11 -9.94 26.65 -7.00
C SER A 11 -10.49 26.53 -5.56
N PRO A 12 -9.63 26.41 -4.54
CA PRO A 12 -10.05 26.29 -3.13
C PRO A 12 -10.78 27.53 -2.60
N LEU A 13 -10.77 28.65 -3.33
CA LEU A 13 -11.53 29.85 -2.99
C LEU A 13 -13.05 29.70 -3.18
N ILE A 14 -13.51 28.82 -4.09
CA ILE A 14 -14.95 28.65 -4.37
C ILE A 14 -15.63 27.85 -3.25
N ALA A 15 -14.91 26.93 -2.60
CA ALA A 15 -15.41 26.20 -1.44
C ALA A 15 -15.56 27.12 -0.21
N LEU A 16 -14.67 28.11 -0.06
CA LEU A 16 -14.69 29.06 1.07
C LEU A 16 -15.82 30.10 0.95
N LEU A 17 -16.18 30.52 -0.27
CA LEU A 17 -17.28 31.47 -0.50
C LEU A 17 -18.66 30.83 -0.24
N LEU A 18 -18.82 29.53 -0.48
CA LEU A 18 -20.07 28.79 -0.22
C LEU A 18 -20.28 28.46 1.26
N THR A 19 -19.22 28.36 2.07
CA THR A 19 -19.34 28.18 3.52
C THR A 19 -19.74 29.46 4.26
N LEU A 20 -19.41 30.64 3.73
CA LEU A 20 -19.73 31.93 4.37
C LEU A 20 -21.19 32.38 4.18
N LEU A 21 -21.92 31.84 3.20
CA LEU A 21 -23.33 32.18 2.96
C LEU A 21 -24.33 31.34 3.79
N LEU A 22 -23.89 30.32 4.51
CA LEU A 22 -24.77 29.43 5.30
C LEU A 22 -24.55 29.53 6.83
N ALA A 23 -23.63 30.40 7.27
CA ALA A 23 -23.36 30.66 8.67
C ALA A 23 -24.28 31.74 9.29
N ALA A 24 -25.05 32.45 8.46
CA ALA A 24 -25.92 33.54 8.90
C ALA A 24 -27.30 33.41 8.26
N CYS A 25 -28.08 32.44 8.70
CA CYS A 25 -29.55 32.50 8.70
C CYS A 25 -30.06 31.30 9.50
N ARG A 26 -30.59 31.56 10.69
CA ARG A 26 -31.44 30.59 11.40
C ARG A 26 -32.78 30.38 10.68
N ASP A 27 -33.06 31.17 9.65
CA ASP A 27 -34.31 31.15 8.90
C ASP A 27 -34.03 30.89 7.41
N VAL A 28 -34.37 29.69 6.95
CA VAL A 28 -34.60 29.46 5.51
C VAL A 28 -35.96 30.11 5.20
N PRO A 29 -36.06 31.05 4.25
CA PRO A 29 -37.33 31.68 3.90
C PRO A 29 -38.33 30.62 3.40
N TYR A 30 -39.55 30.67 3.95
CA TYR A 30 -40.67 29.79 3.61
C TYR A 30 -41.71 30.56 2.78
N ASP A 31 -41.97 30.10 1.56
CA ASP A 31 -43.08 30.57 0.74
C ASP A 31 -44.38 29.87 1.19
N GLY A 32 -45.14 30.50 2.11
CA GLY A 32 -46.51 30.07 2.44
C GLY A 32 -46.80 29.90 3.94
N GLN A 33 -47.89 30.53 4.39
CA GLN A 33 -48.29 30.74 5.80
C GLN A 33 -49.06 29.56 6.43
N THR A 34 -48.86 28.31 6.00
CA THR A 34 -49.61 27.20 6.59
C THR A 34 -48.86 26.62 7.79
N VAL A 35 -49.50 26.68 8.95
CA VAL A 35 -49.06 25.99 10.16
C VAL A 35 -49.98 24.79 10.37
N LEU A 36 -49.45 23.58 10.27
CA LEU A 36 -50.19 22.35 10.53
C LEU A 36 -49.63 21.68 11.78
N THR A 37 -50.45 21.57 12.82
CA THR A 37 -50.10 20.85 14.05
C THR A 37 -50.85 19.52 14.10
N ARG A 38 -50.14 18.40 14.11
CA ARG A 38 -50.73 17.06 14.21
C ARG A 38 -49.86 16.15 15.06
N GLY A 39 -50.42 15.58 16.12
CA GLY A 39 -49.72 14.60 16.97
C GLY A 39 -48.41 15.12 17.60
N GLY A 40 -48.38 16.39 18.01
CA GLY A 40 -47.19 17.02 18.60
C GLY A 40 -46.13 17.53 17.61
N MET A 41 -46.30 17.26 16.31
CA MET A 41 -45.47 17.82 15.24
C MET A 41 -46.11 19.08 14.68
N THR A 42 -45.29 20.10 14.41
CA THR A 42 -45.69 21.34 13.73
C THR A 42 -44.94 21.46 12.41
N TYR A 43 -45.67 21.51 11.31
CA TYR A 43 -45.13 21.86 9.99
C TYR A 43 -45.44 23.33 9.66
N ARG A 44 -44.45 24.06 9.13
CA ARG A 44 -44.56 25.43 8.62
C ARG A 44 -44.03 25.47 7.20
N GLY A 45 -44.87 25.75 6.21
CA GLY A 45 -44.46 25.86 4.80
C GLY A 45 -45.60 25.59 3.82
N GLY A 46 -45.25 25.37 2.55
CA GLY A 46 -46.20 25.10 1.48
C GLY A 46 -46.92 23.76 1.64
N ILE A 47 -48.20 23.73 1.28
CA ILE A 47 -49.02 22.51 1.17
C ILE A 47 -49.69 22.49 -0.20
N SER A 48 -49.56 21.37 -0.90
CA SER A 48 -50.24 21.10 -2.18
C SER A 48 -50.93 19.74 -2.10
N ASN A 49 -52.21 19.67 -2.48
CA ASN A 49 -53.03 18.45 -2.40
C ASN A 49 -52.98 17.74 -1.03
N GLY A 50 -53.00 18.53 0.05
CA GLY A 50 -52.93 18.01 1.43
C GLY A 50 -51.56 17.43 1.84
N LYS A 51 -50.51 17.65 1.05
CA LYS A 51 -49.14 17.17 1.30
C LYS A 51 -48.15 18.33 1.38
N TYR A 52 -47.08 18.17 2.17
CA TYR A 52 -46.00 19.15 2.26
C TYR A 52 -45.28 19.32 0.93
N GLU A 53 -45.07 20.55 0.51
CA GLU A 53 -44.52 20.92 -0.80
C GLU A 53 -43.68 22.19 -0.68
N GLY A 54 -42.64 22.33 -1.52
CA GLY A 54 -41.78 23.52 -1.51
C GLY A 54 -40.86 23.58 -0.29
N TYR A 55 -40.44 24.77 0.12
CA TYR A 55 -39.62 24.92 1.33
C TYR A 55 -40.50 24.92 2.58
N GLY A 56 -40.08 24.16 3.60
CA GLY A 56 -40.82 24.08 4.86
C GLY A 56 -40.00 23.51 6.01
N GLN A 57 -40.48 23.76 7.22
CA GLN A 57 -39.89 23.34 8.48
C GLN A 57 -40.84 22.40 9.23
N LEU A 58 -40.31 21.28 9.70
CA LEU A 58 -40.98 20.35 10.61
C LEU A 58 -40.30 20.38 11.98
N SER A 59 -41.08 20.60 13.03
CA SER A 59 -40.62 20.67 14.42
C SER A 59 -41.41 19.74 15.34
N ILE A 60 -40.79 19.27 16.43
CA ILE A 60 -41.43 18.62 17.57
C ILE A 60 -41.16 19.50 18.79
N GLY A 61 -42.21 20.10 19.37
CA GLY A 61 -42.04 21.20 20.32
C GLY A 61 -41.18 22.32 19.71
N ASP A 62 -40.15 22.76 20.44
CA ASP A 62 -39.21 23.79 19.98
C ASP A 62 -38.05 23.24 19.14
N SER A 63 -37.96 21.92 18.98
CA SER A 63 -36.86 21.28 18.25
C SER A 63 -37.18 21.15 16.77
N VAL A 64 -36.36 21.78 15.91
CA VAL A 64 -36.45 21.61 14.45
C VAL A 64 -35.89 20.25 14.05
N ILE A 65 -36.75 19.41 13.49
CA ILE A 65 -36.39 18.07 12.99
C ILE A 65 -35.86 18.17 11.56
N TYR A 66 -36.50 18.99 10.73
CA TYR A 66 -36.08 19.23 9.36
C TYR A 66 -36.49 20.61 8.88
N ALA A 67 -35.61 21.30 8.17
CA ALA A 67 -35.93 22.52 7.42
C ALA A 67 -35.31 22.40 6.03
N GLY A 68 -36.14 22.43 4.97
CA GLY A 68 -35.65 22.22 3.62
C GLY A 68 -36.75 22.00 2.60
N GLN A 69 -36.40 21.44 1.45
CA GLN A 69 -37.36 21.19 0.39
C GLN A 69 -38.21 19.95 0.68
N TRP A 70 -39.47 20.02 0.28
CA TRP A 70 -40.49 19.01 0.37
C TRP A 70 -41.11 18.80 -1.01
N HIS A 71 -41.41 17.54 -1.32
CA HIS A 71 -42.13 17.20 -2.53
C HIS A 71 -43.07 16.03 -2.22
N MET A 72 -44.36 16.21 -2.50
CA MET A 72 -45.39 15.18 -2.28
C MET A 72 -45.37 14.61 -0.85
N GLY A 73 -45.14 15.46 0.15
CA GLY A 73 -45.12 15.09 1.56
C GLY A 73 -43.80 14.47 2.06
N LYS A 74 -42.78 14.37 1.20
CA LYS A 74 -41.48 13.77 1.53
C LYS A 74 -40.36 14.80 1.49
N ARG A 75 -39.35 14.63 2.34
CA ARG A 75 -38.13 15.44 2.28
C ARG A 75 -37.41 15.19 0.95
N SER A 76 -37.02 16.26 0.29
CA SER A 76 -36.35 16.23 -1.00
C SER A 76 -35.33 17.37 -1.10
N GLY A 77 -34.44 17.33 -2.09
CA GLY A 77 -33.54 18.44 -2.37
C GLY A 77 -32.64 18.81 -1.20
N LYS A 78 -32.32 20.09 -1.02
CA LYS A 78 -31.48 20.58 0.07
C LYS A 78 -32.28 20.83 1.34
N GLY A 79 -31.61 20.63 2.47
CA GLY A 79 -32.21 20.84 3.79
C GLY A 79 -31.21 20.72 4.94
N VAL A 80 -31.75 20.88 6.14
CA VAL A 80 -31.04 20.77 7.41
C VAL A 80 -31.85 19.85 8.32
N CYS A 81 -31.20 18.90 8.98
CA CYS A 81 -31.79 18.12 10.07
C CYS A 81 -30.82 18.02 11.25
N HIS A 82 -31.26 17.36 12.32
CA HIS A 82 -30.41 16.98 13.44
C HIS A 82 -30.38 15.44 13.55
N ASP A 83 -29.24 14.86 13.93
CA ASP A 83 -29.16 13.43 14.28
C ASP A 83 -29.78 13.15 15.66
N SER A 84 -29.77 11.89 16.09
CA SER A 84 -30.25 11.48 17.41
C SER A 84 -29.47 12.07 18.59
N LEU A 85 -28.30 12.65 18.34
CA LEU A 85 -27.46 13.32 19.33
C LEU A 85 -27.59 14.85 19.27
N GLY A 86 -28.42 15.38 18.36
CA GLY A 86 -28.63 16.81 18.18
C GLY A 86 -27.60 17.49 17.27
N HIS A 87 -26.72 16.76 16.59
CA HIS A 87 -25.76 17.37 15.67
C HIS A 87 -26.45 17.81 14.38
N ARG A 88 -26.16 19.05 13.98
CA ARG A 88 -26.70 19.63 12.75
C ARG A 88 -26.09 18.99 11.51
N ILE A 89 -26.96 18.58 10.59
CA ILE A 89 -26.60 18.00 9.29
C ILE A 89 -27.18 18.86 8.19
N VAL A 90 -26.33 19.30 7.26
CA VAL A 90 -26.74 19.98 6.03
C VAL A 90 -26.62 19.00 4.88
N GLY A 91 -27.72 18.65 4.22
CA GLY A 91 -27.75 17.48 3.35
C GLY A 91 -28.48 17.66 2.02
N THR A 92 -28.58 16.56 1.29
CA THR A 92 -29.43 16.38 0.12
C THR A 92 -30.33 15.16 0.34
N TRP A 93 -31.64 15.34 0.24
CA TRP A 93 -32.64 14.29 0.43
C TRP A 93 -33.27 13.86 -0.90
N ARG A 94 -33.66 12.59 -0.95
CA ARG A 94 -34.46 12.02 -2.03
C ARG A 94 -35.53 11.14 -1.41
N ALA A 95 -36.78 11.61 -1.45
CA ALA A 95 -37.94 10.88 -0.93
C ALA A 95 -37.71 10.35 0.50
N ASP A 96 -37.41 11.26 1.43
CA ASP A 96 -37.07 11.00 2.85
C ASP A 96 -35.74 10.31 3.13
N THR A 97 -34.98 9.93 2.10
CA THR A 97 -33.65 9.35 2.27
C THR A 97 -32.58 10.43 2.17
N LEU A 98 -31.78 10.59 3.22
CA LEU A 98 -30.56 11.40 3.15
C LEU A 98 -29.56 10.70 2.22
N VAL A 99 -29.14 11.38 1.15
CA VAL A 99 -28.23 10.83 0.14
C VAL A 99 -26.78 11.22 0.45
N SER A 100 -26.59 12.48 0.83
CA SER A 100 -25.29 13.02 1.22
C SER A 100 -25.48 14.23 2.13
N GLY A 101 -24.47 14.54 2.93
CA GLY A 101 -24.50 15.72 3.77
C GLY A 101 -23.17 16.04 4.42
N THR A 102 -23.20 17.12 5.18
CA THR A 102 -22.10 17.57 6.03
C THR A 102 -22.57 17.56 7.47
N ARG A 103 -21.84 16.86 8.34
CA ARG A 103 -22.03 16.82 9.79
C ARG A 103 -20.78 17.40 10.45
N THR A 104 -20.98 18.32 11.38
CA THR A 104 -19.91 18.86 12.22
C THR A 104 -20.24 18.60 13.67
N ASP A 105 -19.32 17.93 14.37
CA ASP A 105 -19.43 17.58 15.78
C ASP A 105 -18.06 17.78 16.48
N SER A 106 -17.96 17.39 17.75
CA SER A 106 -16.72 17.53 18.53
C SER A 106 -15.56 16.67 18.01
N THR A 107 -15.84 15.65 17.20
CA THR A 107 -14.83 14.77 16.61
C THR A 107 -14.30 15.31 15.29
N GLY A 108 -15.06 16.18 14.61
CA GLY A 108 -14.64 16.81 13.36
C GLY A 108 -15.79 17.13 12.42
N THR A 109 -15.44 17.37 11.16
CA THR A 109 -16.39 17.57 10.06
C THR A 109 -16.30 16.43 9.07
N TYR A 110 -17.43 15.75 8.86
CA TYR A 110 -17.62 14.77 7.79
C TYR A 110 -18.46 15.39 6.67
N SER A 111 -18.08 15.15 5.41
CA SER A 111 -18.86 15.49 4.23
C SER A 111 -18.83 14.32 3.23
N GLY A 112 -19.99 13.77 2.89
CA GLY A 112 -20.08 12.61 2.03
C GLY A 112 -21.45 11.94 2.05
N THR A 113 -21.52 10.70 1.57
CA THR A 113 -22.75 9.90 1.67
C THR A 113 -23.00 9.46 3.10
N MET A 114 -24.27 9.35 3.47
CA MET A 114 -24.69 9.01 4.83
C MET A 114 -25.85 8.02 4.77
N ASN A 115 -26.00 7.20 5.80
CA ASN A 115 -27.18 6.36 5.97
C ASN A 115 -28.37 7.16 6.54
N ARG A 116 -29.49 6.47 6.80
CA ARG A 116 -30.73 7.09 7.29
C ARG A 116 -30.59 7.77 8.67
N ASP A 117 -29.59 7.37 9.45
CA ASP A 117 -29.29 7.89 10.78
C ASP A 117 -28.23 9.00 10.73
N ALA A 118 -27.90 9.48 9.51
CA ALA A 118 -26.87 10.48 9.23
C ALA A 118 -25.46 10.07 9.71
N ILE A 119 -25.22 8.78 9.76
CA ILE A 119 -23.89 8.20 9.98
C ILE A 119 -23.20 8.07 8.62
N ALA A 120 -21.89 8.36 8.56
CA ALA A 120 -21.09 8.22 7.36
C ALA A 120 -21.20 6.79 6.78
N ASP A 121 -21.67 6.67 5.55
CA ASP A 121 -21.89 5.39 4.87
C ASP A 121 -21.76 5.60 3.36
N GLY A 122 -20.80 4.93 2.71
CA GLY A 122 -20.32 5.18 1.36
C GLY A 122 -19.09 6.09 1.29
N TYR A 123 -18.92 6.92 0.26
CA TYR A 123 -17.71 7.71 0.06
C TYR A 123 -17.80 9.10 0.70
N GLY A 124 -16.74 9.53 1.39
CA GLY A 124 -16.72 10.84 2.04
C GLY A 124 -15.37 11.28 2.59
N LEU A 125 -15.31 12.58 2.93
CA LEU A 125 -14.19 13.28 3.53
C LEU A 125 -14.47 13.53 5.01
N PHE A 126 -13.54 13.17 5.88
CA PHE A 126 -13.52 13.57 7.28
C PHE A 126 -12.29 14.42 7.58
N THR A 127 -12.48 15.50 8.33
CA THR A 127 -11.42 16.37 8.86
C THR A 127 -11.59 16.50 10.36
N SER A 128 -10.58 16.11 11.15
CA SER A 128 -10.58 16.27 12.61
C SER A 128 -10.20 17.69 13.02
N PRO A 129 -10.51 18.12 14.26
CA PRO A 129 -10.09 19.41 14.81
C PRO A 129 -8.58 19.63 14.77
N GLU A 130 -7.79 18.56 14.86
CA GLU A 130 -6.32 18.58 14.78
C GLU A 130 -5.80 18.49 13.33
N ASN A 131 -6.64 18.75 12.33
CA ASN A 131 -6.34 18.71 10.90
C ASN A 131 -5.87 17.35 10.39
N SER A 132 -6.26 16.25 11.05
CA SER A 132 -6.12 14.93 10.43
C SER A 132 -7.23 14.75 9.40
N VAL A 133 -6.91 14.13 8.26
CA VAL A 133 -7.84 13.98 7.14
C VAL A 133 -8.00 12.51 6.78
N TYR A 134 -9.21 12.09 6.43
CA TYR A 134 -9.49 10.85 5.74
C TYR A 134 -10.44 11.08 4.56
N LEU A 135 -10.09 10.56 3.39
CA LEU A 135 -10.94 10.53 2.21
C LEU A 135 -11.03 9.09 1.72
N GLY A 136 -12.23 8.52 1.66
CA GLY A 136 -12.41 7.14 1.23
C GLY A 136 -13.80 6.61 1.56
N ASP A 137 -13.93 5.29 1.56
CA ASP A 137 -15.18 4.61 1.88
C ASP A 137 -15.41 4.50 3.39
N TRP A 138 -16.68 4.46 3.76
CA TRP A 138 -17.23 4.38 5.10
C TRP A 138 -18.35 3.34 5.12
N VAL A 139 -18.45 2.59 6.22
CA VAL A 139 -19.62 1.76 6.53
C VAL A 139 -19.90 1.95 8.01
N ASP A 140 -21.13 2.34 8.35
CA ASP A 140 -21.57 2.59 9.73
C ASP A 140 -20.59 3.48 10.53
N GLY A 141 -20.11 4.55 9.91
CA GLY A 141 -19.26 5.55 10.56
C GLY A 141 -17.79 5.16 10.70
N LYS A 142 -17.40 4.00 10.16
CA LYS A 142 -16.01 3.50 10.22
C LYS A 142 -15.36 3.49 8.86
N ARG A 143 -14.09 3.88 8.82
CA ARG A 143 -13.28 3.86 7.60
C ARG A 143 -13.11 2.44 7.08
N THR A 144 -13.33 2.25 5.78
CA THR A 144 -13.23 0.97 5.10
C THR A 144 -12.76 1.15 3.65
N GLY A 145 -12.44 0.04 2.96
CA GLY A 145 -12.05 0.07 1.55
C GLY A 145 -10.78 0.88 1.29
N PHE A 146 -10.61 1.37 0.07
CA PHE A 146 -9.45 2.17 -0.30
C PHE A 146 -9.65 3.62 0.13
N GLY A 147 -8.63 4.19 0.80
CA GLY A 147 -8.69 5.56 1.27
C GLY A 147 -7.33 6.22 1.45
N PHE A 148 -7.37 7.54 1.48
CA PHE A 148 -6.24 8.43 1.75
C PHE A 148 -6.41 9.00 3.14
N ALA A 149 -5.36 8.92 3.96
CA ALA A 149 -5.34 9.59 5.25
C ALA A 149 -4.06 10.38 5.47
N LEU A 150 -4.21 11.59 6.00
CA LEU A 150 -3.10 12.41 6.48
C LEU A 150 -3.20 12.50 8.01
N ALA A 151 -2.25 11.87 8.70
CA ALA A 151 -2.19 11.97 10.15
C ALA A 151 -1.61 13.33 10.58
N ARG A 152 -1.81 13.70 11.85
CA ARG A 152 -1.31 14.96 12.46
C ARG A 152 0.20 15.17 12.25
N ASN A 153 0.99 14.11 12.23
CA ASN A 153 2.44 14.15 11.97
C ASN A 153 2.80 14.18 10.47
N LYS A 154 1.85 14.54 9.60
CA LYS A 154 1.98 14.53 8.13
C LYS A 154 2.34 13.16 7.54
N ARG A 155 2.14 12.07 8.29
CA ARG A 155 2.30 10.72 7.73
C ARG A 155 1.12 10.42 6.82
N LEU A 156 1.39 10.39 5.51
CA LEU A 156 0.45 9.96 4.50
C LEU A 156 0.25 8.44 4.57
N ARG A 157 -1.01 8.01 4.50
CA ARG A 157 -1.43 6.61 4.35
C ARG A 157 -2.32 6.53 3.12
N VAL A 158 -1.98 5.64 2.19
CA VAL A 158 -2.76 5.37 0.99
C VAL A 158 -2.94 3.87 0.89
N GLY A 159 -4.17 3.40 0.99
CA GLY A 159 -4.42 1.97 0.95
C GLY A 159 -5.74 1.57 1.58
N GLU A 160 -5.82 0.29 1.93
CA GLU A 160 -7.04 -0.35 2.41
C GLU A 160 -7.25 -0.11 3.91
N TRP A 161 -8.50 0.08 4.30
CA TRP A 161 -8.99 0.22 5.66
C TRP A 161 -10.03 -0.85 5.94
N ARG A 162 -10.16 -1.24 7.22
CA ARG A 162 -11.24 -2.10 7.68
C ARG A 162 -11.59 -1.76 9.11
N ALA A 163 -12.80 -1.22 9.29
CA ALA A 163 -13.29 -0.78 10.60
C ALA A 163 -12.26 0.09 11.33
N ASP A 164 -11.84 1.19 10.70
CA ASP A 164 -10.84 2.15 11.20
C ASP A 164 -9.40 1.66 11.30
N ARG A 165 -9.14 0.39 11.05
CA ARG A 165 -7.77 -0.14 10.98
C ARG A 165 -7.20 0.06 9.59
N TYR A 166 -6.19 0.91 9.46
CA TYR A 166 -5.37 0.97 8.26
C TYR A 166 -4.65 -0.37 8.08
N LEU A 167 -4.89 -1.01 6.96
CA LEU A 167 -4.29 -2.30 6.65
C LEU A 167 -2.99 -2.09 5.86
N GLY A 168 -2.97 -1.18 4.90
CA GLY A 168 -1.81 -0.89 4.05
C GLY A 168 -2.18 -0.75 2.59
N GLU A 169 -1.22 -0.36 1.75
CA GLU A 169 -1.36 -0.44 0.30
C GLU A 169 -1.58 -1.90 -0.12
N ARG A 170 -2.54 -2.13 -1.02
CA ARG A 170 -2.77 -3.44 -1.64
C ARG A 170 -2.35 -3.37 -3.11
N LEU A 171 -1.38 -4.19 -3.47
CA LEU A 171 -0.75 -4.13 -4.78
C LEU A 171 -1.60 -4.80 -5.87
N GLU A 172 -1.84 -4.07 -6.95
CA GLU A 172 -2.30 -4.62 -8.23
C GLU A 172 -1.09 -5.01 -9.11
N TYR A 173 -1.16 -6.20 -9.69
CA TYR A 173 -0.11 -6.76 -10.54
C TYR A 173 -0.47 -6.52 -12.01
N THR A 174 0.26 -5.60 -12.62
CA THR A 174 0.14 -5.16 -14.02
C THR A 174 1.51 -5.22 -14.69
N THR A 175 1.54 -5.07 -16.01
CA THR A 175 2.78 -4.97 -16.80
C THR A 175 3.69 -3.80 -16.41
N ASP A 176 3.15 -2.77 -15.75
CA ASP A 176 3.90 -1.55 -15.38
C ASP A 176 4.76 -1.75 -14.12
N ARG A 177 4.54 -2.85 -13.40
CA ARG A 177 5.37 -3.23 -12.26
C ARG A 177 6.71 -3.75 -12.74
N ILE A 178 7.73 -3.52 -11.92
CA ILE A 178 9.09 -3.98 -12.20
C ILE A 178 9.27 -5.36 -11.56
N TYR A 179 9.19 -6.40 -12.38
CA TYR A 179 9.36 -7.78 -11.93
C TYR A 179 10.81 -8.24 -12.02
N GLY A 180 11.18 -9.12 -11.11
CA GLY A 180 12.42 -9.87 -11.18
C GLY A 180 12.22 -11.30 -10.74
N ILE A 181 13.28 -12.08 -10.83
CA ILE A 181 13.30 -13.45 -10.35
C ILE A 181 14.49 -13.66 -9.44
N ASP A 182 14.42 -14.68 -8.59
CA ASP A 182 15.61 -15.24 -8.00
C ASP A 182 15.68 -16.74 -8.22
N ILE A 183 16.91 -17.22 -8.45
CA ILE A 183 17.16 -18.61 -8.85
C ILE A 183 18.36 -19.19 -8.11
N SER A 184 18.37 -20.50 -8.03
CA SER A 184 19.45 -21.29 -7.44
C SER A 184 19.68 -22.56 -8.24
N ARG A 185 20.41 -23.52 -7.67
CA ARG A 185 20.56 -24.84 -8.28
C ARG A 185 19.23 -25.57 -8.52
N PHE A 186 18.16 -25.21 -7.81
CA PHE A 186 16.87 -25.90 -7.89
C PHE A 186 16.12 -25.63 -9.20
N GLN A 187 16.48 -24.57 -9.93
CA GLN A 187 15.96 -24.34 -11.29
C GLN A 187 16.66 -25.20 -12.35
N HIS A 188 17.76 -25.88 -11.97
CA HIS A 188 18.49 -26.80 -12.83
C HIS A 188 18.31 -28.25 -12.40
N ASP A 189 18.47 -28.55 -11.12
CA ASP A 189 18.43 -29.91 -10.59
C ASP A 189 17.13 -30.18 -9.84
N VAL A 190 16.27 -31.03 -10.42
CA VAL A 190 15.04 -31.50 -9.76
C VAL A 190 15.10 -33.02 -9.62
N GLY A 191 15.33 -33.48 -8.39
CA GLY A 191 15.61 -34.88 -8.11
C GLY A 191 16.87 -35.33 -8.86
N ARG A 192 16.72 -36.27 -9.80
CA ARG A 192 17.81 -36.77 -10.66
C ARG A 192 17.86 -36.10 -12.04
N ARG A 193 16.90 -35.24 -12.36
CA ARG A 193 16.80 -34.60 -13.68
C ARG A 193 17.51 -33.25 -13.68
N HIS A 194 18.13 -32.94 -14.81
CA HIS A 194 18.77 -31.67 -15.07
C HIS A 194 18.02 -30.91 -16.18
N TYR A 195 17.78 -29.62 -15.97
CA TYR A 195 17.10 -28.74 -16.90
C TYR A 195 17.96 -27.50 -17.18
N PRO A 196 18.29 -27.19 -18.44
CA PRO A 196 18.94 -25.93 -18.76
C PRO A 196 17.94 -24.76 -18.69
N ILE A 197 18.44 -23.56 -18.40
CA ILE A 197 17.66 -22.33 -18.50
C ILE A 197 17.82 -21.72 -19.90
N ASP A 198 16.71 -21.54 -20.60
CA ASP A 198 16.67 -20.84 -21.89
C ASP A 198 16.45 -19.34 -21.67
N TRP A 199 17.56 -18.63 -21.46
CA TRP A 199 17.60 -17.17 -21.26
C TRP A 199 17.06 -16.36 -22.46
N SER A 200 16.81 -16.96 -23.63
CA SER A 200 16.20 -16.26 -24.77
C SER A 200 14.68 -16.14 -24.67
N LYS A 201 14.03 -16.96 -23.83
CA LYS A 201 12.57 -17.05 -23.73
C LYS A 201 11.98 -16.48 -22.44
N ILE A 202 12.83 -16.01 -21.54
CA ILE A 202 12.49 -15.61 -20.17
C ILE A 202 11.39 -14.55 -20.09
N ARG A 203 10.20 -14.99 -19.72
CA ARG A 203 9.03 -14.16 -19.43
C ARG A 203 8.25 -14.81 -18.31
N ILE A 204 7.76 -14.03 -17.36
CA ILE A 204 6.92 -14.53 -16.27
C ILE A 204 5.53 -14.79 -16.84
N THR A 205 5.06 -16.03 -16.71
CA THR A 205 3.76 -16.48 -17.26
C THR A 205 2.75 -16.84 -16.16
N HIS A 206 3.20 -16.95 -14.91
CA HIS A 206 2.31 -17.20 -13.77
C HIS A 206 2.92 -16.65 -12.48
N LEU A 207 2.10 -15.97 -11.66
CA LEU A 207 2.52 -15.38 -10.38
C LEU A 207 2.25 -16.31 -9.18
N GLY A 208 2.29 -17.62 -9.39
CA GLY A 208 2.04 -18.61 -8.34
C GLY A 208 0.60 -18.64 -7.79
N THR A 209 0.34 -19.63 -6.96
CA THR A 209 -0.99 -20.02 -6.44
C THR A 209 -1.10 -19.90 -4.92
N ILE A 210 0.02 -19.87 -4.19
CA ILE A 210 0.06 -19.86 -2.71
C ILE A 210 -0.74 -18.70 -2.10
N SER A 211 -0.81 -17.55 -2.78
CA SER A 211 -1.57 -16.39 -2.32
C SER A 211 -2.42 -15.80 -3.45
N LYS A 212 -3.62 -15.33 -3.08
CA LYS A 212 -4.53 -14.65 -4.01
C LYS A 212 -3.92 -13.32 -4.45
N LYS A 213 -3.80 -13.13 -5.76
CA LYS A 213 -3.21 -11.95 -6.38
C LYS A 213 -4.26 -11.25 -7.25
N ARG A 214 -4.32 -9.92 -7.17
CA ARG A 214 -5.13 -9.12 -8.10
C ARG A 214 -4.31 -8.90 -9.38
N VAL A 215 -4.48 -9.81 -10.32
CA VAL A 215 -3.87 -9.73 -11.65
C VAL A 215 -4.85 -9.05 -12.59
N LYS A 216 -4.39 -8.03 -13.33
CA LYS A 216 -5.19 -7.38 -14.38
C LYS A 216 -4.61 -7.75 -15.73
N GLY A 217 -5.41 -8.43 -16.56
CA GLY A 217 -4.97 -8.94 -17.86
C GLY A 217 -4.23 -10.27 -17.79
N THR A 218 -3.56 -10.62 -18.89
CA THR A 218 -2.78 -11.87 -19.00
C THR A 218 -1.38 -11.67 -18.41
N VAL A 219 -0.92 -12.64 -17.61
CA VAL A 219 0.46 -12.65 -17.10
C VAL A 219 1.40 -13.04 -18.23
N ASP A 220 2.09 -12.04 -18.76
CA ASP A 220 3.22 -12.20 -19.68
C ASP A 220 4.19 -11.04 -19.47
N TYR A 221 5.01 -11.13 -18.42
CA TYR A 221 5.79 -9.99 -17.94
C TYR A 221 7.28 -10.15 -18.22
N PRO A 222 7.98 -9.07 -18.63
CA PRO A 222 9.42 -9.09 -18.76
C PRO A 222 10.10 -9.25 -17.39
N ILE A 223 11.31 -9.82 -17.41
CA ILE A 223 12.18 -9.87 -16.23
C ILE A 223 13.11 -8.67 -16.28
N SER A 224 12.95 -7.75 -15.33
CA SER A 224 13.72 -6.50 -15.25
C SER A 224 14.96 -6.61 -14.37
N PHE A 225 15.06 -7.63 -13.51
CA PHE A 225 16.24 -7.93 -12.70
C PHE A 225 16.28 -9.40 -12.30
N CYS A 226 17.46 -9.90 -11.93
CA CYS A 226 17.58 -11.23 -11.33
C CYS A 226 18.60 -11.29 -10.18
N TYR A 227 18.31 -12.16 -9.20
CA TYR A 227 19.27 -12.56 -8.18
C TYR A 227 19.57 -14.05 -8.32
N ILE A 228 20.85 -14.42 -8.16
CA ILE A 228 21.29 -15.80 -8.34
C ILE A 228 22.05 -16.24 -7.09
N LYS A 229 21.67 -17.38 -6.52
CA LYS A 229 22.39 -17.96 -5.38
C LYS A 229 23.82 -18.19 -5.80
N SER A 230 24.78 -17.68 -5.04
CA SER A 230 26.19 -17.96 -5.28
C SER A 230 26.73 -18.98 -4.28
N THR A 231 26.56 -18.70 -2.99
CA THR A 231 27.11 -19.54 -1.92
C THR A 231 26.19 -19.68 -0.71
N GLU A 232 26.51 -20.65 0.14
CA GLU A 232 25.87 -20.86 1.43
C GLU A 232 26.93 -21.26 2.47
N GLY A 233 26.86 -20.62 3.65
CA GLY A 233 27.83 -20.84 4.72
C GLY A 233 29.28 -20.64 4.25
N THR A 234 30.15 -21.63 4.50
CA THR A 234 31.58 -21.56 4.15
C THR A 234 32.02 -22.63 3.16
N SER A 235 31.10 -23.41 2.60
CA SER A 235 31.46 -24.59 1.80
C SER A 235 30.56 -24.86 0.60
N ILE A 236 29.30 -24.43 0.61
CA ILE A 236 28.35 -24.75 -0.45
C ILE A 236 28.43 -23.68 -1.54
N ARG A 237 28.68 -24.13 -2.78
CA ARG A 237 28.65 -23.30 -4.00
C ARG A 237 27.49 -23.71 -4.88
N ASN A 238 26.82 -22.73 -5.47
CA ASN A 238 25.95 -22.98 -6.61
C ASN A 238 26.82 -23.16 -7.86
N ARG A 239 26.93 -24.40 -8.36
CA ARG A 239 27.73 -24.69 -9.57
C ARG A 239 27.22 -24.00 -10.83
N TYR A 240 25.96 -23.56 -10.86
CA TYR A 240 25.35 -22.89 -12.00
C TYR A 240 25.52 -21.36 -11.98
N PHE A 241 25.91 -20.79 -10.84
CA PHE A 241 25.97 -19.33 -10.63
C PHE A 241 26.70 -18.59 -11.76
N SER A 242 27.90 -19.04 -12.12
CA SER A 242 28.72 -18.34 -13.11
C SER A 242 28.10 -18.36 -14.51
N ALA A 243 27.47 -19.46 -14.92
CA ALA A 243 26.86 -19.60 -16.23
C ALA A 243 25.58 -18.75 -16.31
N ASP A 244 24.71 -18.86 -15.31
CA ASP A 244 23.46 -18.10 -15.24
C ASP A 244 23.71 -16.59 -15.16
N TYR A 245 24.67 -16.16 -14.35
CA TYR A 245 25.06 -14.76 -14.24
C TYR A 245 25.52 -14.18 -15.59
N LEU A 246 26.35 -14.91 -16.33
CA LEU A 246 26.85 -14.46 -17.63
C LEU A 246 25.72 -14.41 -18.65
N ALA A 247 24.82 -15.40 -18.67
CA ALA A 247 23.68 -15.44 -19.56
C ALA A 247 22.68 -14.32 -19.29
N ALA A 248 22.35 -14.05 -18.02
CA ALA A 248 21.50 -12.93 -17.62
C ALA A 248 22.09 -11.58 -18.08
N ARG A 249 23.39 -11.36 -17.82
CA ARG A 249 24.07 -10.14 -18.26
C ARG A 249 24.13 -9.98 -19.77
N ALA A 250 24.32 -11.06 -20.52
CA ALA A 250 24.29 -11.03 -21.98
C ALA A 250 22.92 -10.62 -22.54
N LYS A 251 21.84 -10.80 -21.77
CA LYS A 251 20.48 -10.31 -22.08
C LYS A 251 20.21 -8.89 -21.56
N GLY A 252 21.21 -8.22 -20.98
CA GLY A 252 21.06 -6.89 -20.40
C GLY A 252 20.24 -6.86 -19.11
N ILE A 253 20.00 -8.00 -18.47
CA ILE A 253 19.26 -8.07 -17.21
C ILE A 253 20.24 -7.73 -16.06
N PRO A 254 19.99 -6.67 -15.28
CA PRO A 254 20.74 -6.40 -14.06
C PRO A 254 20.70 -7.61 -13.13
N CYS A 255 21.88 -8.11 -12.76
CA CYS A 255 22.04 -9.33 -11.98
C CYS A 255 22.76 -9.04 -10.67
N GLY A 256 22.29 -9.66 -9.59
CA GLY A 256 22.96 -9.68 -8.28
C GLY A 256 23.27 -11.10 -7.83
N ALA A 257 24.25 -11.23 -6.93
CA ALA A 257 24.56 -12.48 -6.27
C ALA A 257 24.02 -12.48 -4.83
N TYR A 258 23.48 -13.61 -4.37
CA TYR A 258 23.07 -13.76 -2.97
C TYR A 258 23.80 -14.89 -2.25
N HIS A 259 23.91 -14.73 -0.93
CA HIS A 259 24.52 -15.67 -0.01
C HIS A 259 23.50 -16.16 1.02
N PHE A 260 23.31 -17.47 1.14
CA PHE A 260 22.46 -18.06 2.17
C PHE A 260 23.21 -18.17 3.50
N PHE A 261 22.72 -17.47 4.51
CA PHE A 261 23.36 -17.35 5.82
C PHE A 261 23.30 -18.67 6.60
N SER A 262 24.45 -19.09 7.11
CA SER A 262 24.56 -20.24 8.00
C SER A 262 24.67 -19.78 9.46
N THR A 263 23.88 -20.40 10.34
CA THR A 263 23.96 -20.16 11.80
C THR A 263 25.10 -20.93 12.47
N ARG A 264 25.81 -21.79 11.73
CA ARG A 264 26.81 -22.72 12.26
C ARG A 264 28.25 -22.32 11.98
N THR A 265 28.48 -21.27 11.19
CA THR A 265 29.82 -20.87 10.75
C THR A 265 30.05 -19.37 10.98
N PRO A 266 31.29 -18.93 11.22
CA PRO A 266 31.57 -17.51 11.48
C PRO A 266 31.18 -16.61 10.30
N ALA A 267 30.42 -15.54 10.56
CA ALA A 267 29.93 -14.62 9.52
C ALA A 267 31.07 -13.98 8.69
N ALA A 268 32.23 -13.72 9.29
CA ALA A 268 33.39 -13.21 8.55
C ALA A 268 33.94 -14.24 7.55
N ALA A 269 33.94 -15.53 7.91
CA ALA A 269 34.35 -16.61 7.00
C ALA A 269 33.32 -16.77 5.86
N GLN A 270 32.03 -16.71 6.18
CA GLN A 270 30.95 -16.70 5.20
C GLN A 270 31.08 -15.55 4.19
N ALA A 271 31.37 -14.33 4.66
CA ALA A 271 31.57 -13.16 3.80
C ALA A 271 32.76 -13.34 2.86
N ARG A 272 33.91 -13.81 3.36
CA ARG A 272 35.08 -14.10 2.52
C ARG A 272 34.80 -15.20 1.50
N PHE A 273 34.07 -16.24 1.91
CA PHE A 273 33.68 -17.33 1.03
C PHE A 273 32.76 -16.85 -0.10
N PHE A 274 31.77 -16.02 0.22
CA PHE A 274 30.92 -15.38 -0.78
C PHE A 274 31.70 -14.49 -1.74
N ILE A 275 32.61 -13.65 -1.22
CA ILE A 275 33.46 -12.78 -2.03
C ILE A 275 34.31 -13.60 -3.01
N ALA A 276 34.96 -14.66 -2.54
CA ALA A 276 35.87 -15.47 -3.35
C ALA A 276 35.17 -16.28 -4.45
N ASN A 277 33.85 -16.50 -4.35
CA ASN A 277 33.12 -17.40 -5.24
C ASN A 277 32.02 -16.71 -6.06
N SER A 278 31.90 -15.39 -5.94
CA SER A 278 30.89 -14.58 -6.64
C SER A 278 31.52 -13.64 -7.66
N LYS A 279 30.68 -12.94 -8.43
CA LYS A 279 31.10 -11.92 -9.40
C LYS A 279 30.55 -10.56 -8.97
N PHE A 280 31.38 -9.54 -9.10
CA PHE A 280 31.06 -8.15 -8.77
C PHE A 280 31.61 -7.25 -9.88
N ARG A 281 30.75 -6.89 -10.83
CA ARG A 281 31.08 -6.01 -11.95
C ARG A 281 30.33 -4.71 -11.83
N LYS A 282 30.86 -3.65 -12.45
CA LYS A 282 30.15 -2.36 -12.55
C LYS A 282 28.74 -2.57 -13.12
N GLY A 283 27.75 -1.98 -12.47
CA GLY A 283 26.33 -2.12 -12.82
C GLY A 283 25.64 -3.38 -12.30
N ASP A 284 26.33 -4.28 -11.60
CA ASP A 284 25.66 -5.38 -10.88
C ASP A 284 24.80 -4.83 -9.73
N LEU A 285 23.69 -5.51 -9.45
CA LEU A 285 22.86 -5.19 -8.30
C LEU A 285 23.66 -5.39 -6.99
N PRO A 286 23.30 -4.69 -5.90
CA PRO A 286 23.96 -4.89 -4.63
C PRO A 286 23.91 -6.36 -4.18
N PRO A 287 24.97 -6.90 -3.55
CA PRO A 287 24.94 -8.26 -3.05
C PRO A 287 23.83 -8.45 -2.01
N VAL A 288 23.25 -9.64 -1.93
CA VAL A 288 22.21 -9.96 -0.94
C VAL A 288 22.73 -10.91 0.12
N LEU A 289 22.44 -10.63 1.39
CA LEU A 289 22.49 -11.61 2.47
C LEU A 289 21.10 -12.17 2.71
N ASP A 290 20.93 -13.46 2.50
CA ASP A 290 19.70 -14.20 2.75
C ASP A 290 19.73 -14.79 4.16
N VAL A 291 18.84 -14.30 5.04
CA VAL A 291 18.77 -14.65 6.46
C VAL A 291 17.41 -15.28 6.80
N GLU A 292 17.39 -16.61 6.80
CA GLU A 292 16.19 -17.39 7.12
C GLU A 292 16.35 -18.42 8.26
N PRO A 293 17.00 -18.08 9.40
CA PRO A 293 17.14 -19.03 10.49
C PRO A 293 15.81 -19.24 11.22
N THR A 294 15.56 -20.49 11.63
CA THR A 294 14.44 -20.81 12.52
C THR A 294 14.68 -20.25 13.93
N HIS A 295 13.60 -20.11 14.72
CA HIS A 295 13.74 -19.65 16.11
C HIS A 295 14.71 -20.52 16.93
N ALA A 296 14.66 -21.84 16.73
CA ALA A 296 15.56 -22.79 17.41
C ALA A 296 17.03 -22.55 17.01
N GLN A 297 17.31 -22.29 15.73
CA GLN A 297 18.65 -21.96 15.27
C GLN A 297 19.13 -20.63 15.87
N ILE A 298 18.27 -19.60 15.93
CA ILE A 298 18.62 -18.33 16.57
C ILE A 298 18.95 -18.52 18.05
N LYS A 299 18.14 -19.32 18.77
CA LYS A 299 18.40 -19.66 20.17
C LYS A 299 19.75 -20.38 20.32
N ALA A 300 20.04 -21.35 19.44
CA ALA A 300 21.30 -22.09 19.44
C ALA A 300 22.53 -21.20 19.14
N MET A 301 22.36 -20.11 18.39
CA MET A 301 23.43 -19.12 18.17
C MET A 301 23.74 -18.28 19.42
N GLY A 302 22.95 -18.36 20.49
CA GLY A 302 23.02 -17.45 21.64
C GLY A 302 22.02 -16.29 21.56
N GLY A 303 20.99 -16.40 20.71
CA GLY A 303 19.88 -15.46 20.64
C GLY A 303 20.02 -14.35 19.59
N PRO A 304 19.00 -13.47 19.48
CA PRO A 304 18.93 -12.46 18.42
C PRO A 304 20.11 -11.50 18.41
N ALA A 305 20.64 -11.09 19.56
CA ALA A 305 21.77 -10.17 19.65
C ALA A 305 23.04 -10.73 18.97
N VAL A 306 23.33 -12.02 19.18
CA VAL A 306 24.49 -12.70 18.57
C VAL A 306 24.28 -12.83 17.06
N MET A 307 23.09 -13.23 16.64
CA MET A 307 22.72 -13.30 15.22
C MET A 307 22.88 -11.94 14.53
N PHE A 308 22.35 -10.85 15.10
CA PHE A 308 22.47 -9.52 14.49
C PHE A 308 23.91 -9.01 14.46
N LYS A 309 24.75 -9.34 15.46
CA LYS A 309 26.19 -9.08 15.40
C LYS A 309 26.85 -9.81 14.23
N ALA A 310 26.48 -11.07 13.99
CA ALA A 310 26.96 -11.86 12.86
C ALA A 310 26.50 -11.27 11.52
N ILE A 311 25.22 -10.91 11.39
CA ILE A 311 24.65 -10.26 10.20
C ILE A 311 25.39 -8.95 9.87
N ARG A 312 25.55 -8.04 10.85
CA ARG A 312 26.30 -6.79 10.68
C ARG A 312 27.74 -7.03 10.25
N THR A 313 28.39 -8.07 10.78
CA THR A 313 29.75 -8.44 10.41
C THR A 313 29.83 -8.82 8.93
N TRP A 314 28.91 -9.65 8.45
CA TRP A 314 28.85 -10.05 7.04
C TRP A 314 28.58 -8.84 6.14
N LEU A 315 27.53 -8.06 6.45
CA LEU A 315 27.11 -6.90 5.66
C LEU A 315 28.23 -5.88 5.51
N ARG A 316 28.97 -5.59 6.60
CA ARG A 316 30.09 -4.66 6.58
C ARG A 316 31.26 -5.17 5.71
N ILE A 317 31.61 -6.44 5.80
CA ILE A 317 32.73 -7.01 5.04
C ILE A 317 32.42 -6.99 3.54
N VAL A 318 31.23 -7.47 3.15
CA VAL A 318 30.82 -7.51 1.75
C VAL A 318 30.59 -6.11 1.20
N GLY A 319 29.98 -5.22 1.98
CA GLY A 319 29.79 -3.83 1.58
C GLY A 319 31.09 -3.08 1.35
N LYS A 320 32.09 -3.29 2.24
CA LYS A 320 33.43 -2.72 2.03
C LYS A 320 34.11 -3.26 0.79
N HIS A 321 33.98 -4.56 0.50
CA HIS A 321 34.61 -5.18 -0.68
C HIS A 321 33.98 -4.71 -1.99
N THR A 322 32.65 -4.58 -2.02
CA THR A 322 31.91 -4.29 -3.26
C THR A 322 31.67 -2.80 -3.49
N GLY A 323 31.93 -1.95 -2.49
CA GLY A 323 31.69 -0.51 -2.58
C GLY A 323 30.21 -0.13 -2.59
N THR A 324 29.30 -1.07 -2.37
CA THR A 324 27.85 -0.82 -2.26
C THR A 324 27.29 -1.47 -1.01
N ARG A 325 26.20 -0.92 -0.47
CA ARG A 325 25.55 -1.49 0.71
C ARG A 325 24.78 -2.75 0.29
N PRO A 326 25.04 -3.92 0.90
CA PRO A 326 24.29 -5.13 0.59
C PRO A 326 22.80 -4.99 0.93
N VAL A 327 21.95 -5.74 0.24
CA VAL A 327 20.53 -5.88 0.55
C VAL A 327 20.35 -7.02 1.57
N LEU A 328 19.45 -6.84 2.53
CA LEU A 328 19.11 -7.88 3.50
C LEU A 328 17.81 -8.57 3.07
N TYR A 329 17.89 -9.86 2.76
CA TYR A 329 16.72 -10.70 2.53
C TYR A 329 16.28 -11.41 3.80
N ILE A 330 15.00 -11.24 4.17
CA ILE A 330 14.39 -11.79 5.39
C ILE A 330 12.89 -12.07 5.19
N SER A 331 12.33 -12.99 5.96
CA SER A 331 10.88 -13.26 5.92
C SER A 331 10.04 -12.26 6.73
N GLN A 332 8.75 -12.14 6.41
CA GLN A 332 7.80 -11.36 7.19
C GLN A 332 7.76 -11.77 8.68
N SER A 333 7.86 -13.06 8.96
CA SER A 333 7.91 -13.58 10.33
C SER A 333 9.16 -13.12 11.07
N PHE A 334 10.29 -13.04 10.38
CA PHE A 334 11.54 -12.52 10.93
C PHE A 334 11.42 -11.02 11.27
N VAL A 335 10.85 -10.23 10.35
CA VAL A 335 10.58 -8.80 10.55
C VAL A 335 9.75 -8.59 11.83
N ASN A 336 8.62 -9.29 11.94
CA ASN A 336 7.68 -9.10 13.04
C ASN A 336 8.26 -9.49 14.41
N ARG A 337 9.16 -10.47 14.44
CA ARG A 337 9.65 -11.05 15.70
C ARG A 337 10.97 -10.46 16.18
N TYR A 338 11.89 -10.13 15.27
CA TYR A 338 13.27 -9.81 15.64
C TYR A 338 13.72 -8.43 15.21
N LEU A 339 13.25 -7.91 14.07
CA LEU A 339 13.88 -6.75 13.43
C LEU A 339 13.70 -5.45 14.25
N SER A 340 12.68 -5.35 15.10
CA SER A 340 12.53 -4.22 16.04
C SER A 340 13.71 -4.08 17.01
N THR A 341 14.44 -5.16 17.28
CA THR A 341 15.63 -5.16 18.14
C THR A 341 16.92 -4.77 17.41
N ALA A 342 16.84 -4.50 16.11
CA ALA A 342 17.94 -4.04 15.25
C ALA A 342 17.50 -2.83 14.40
N PRO A 343 17.22 -1.67 15.02
CA PRO A 343 16.69 -0.49 14.32
C PRO A 343 17.62 0.02 13.20
N ASP A 344 18.94 -0.08 13.38
CA ASP A 344 19.93 0.23 12.35
C ASP A 344 19.73 -0.63 11.09
N LEU A 345 19.53 -1.94 11.24
CA LEU A 345 19.27 -2.82 10.10
C LEU A 345 17.90 -2.55 9.45
N LYS A 346 16.91 -2.15 10.26
CA LYS A 346 15.57 -1.79 9.79
C LYS A 346 15.57 -0.52 8.92
N HIS A 347 16.40 0.45 9.28
CA HIS A 347 16.39 1.80 8.69
C HIS A 347 17.50 2.04 7.66
N ASP A 348 18.71 1.53 7.90
CA ASP A 348 19.89 1.90 7.11
C ASP A 348 20.14 0.97 5.91
N TYR A 349 19.53 -0.22 5.92
CA TYR A 349 19.69 -1.23 4.89
C TYR A 349 18.44 -1.36 4.03
N ASN A 350 18.66 -1.58 2.73
CA ASN A 350 17.63 -1.96 1.79
C ASN A 350 17.17 -3.38 2.12
N VAL A 351 15.87 -3.60 2.29
CA VAL A 351 15.30 -4.89 2.64
C VAL A 351 14.58 -5.51 1.45
N TRP A 352 14.90 -6.77 1.18
CA TRP A 352 14.12 -7.66 0.33
C TRP A 352 13.31 -8.59 1.23
N ILE A 353 11.98 -8.57 1.13
CA ILE A 353 11.14 -9.38 2.03
C ILE A 353 10.50 -10.58 1.34
N ALA A 354 10.59 -11.76 1.97
CA ALA A 354 9.77 -12.92 1.65
C ALA A 354 8.41 -12.80 2.32
N ARG A 355 7.36 -12.59 1.54
CA ARG A 355 6.04 -12.21 2.08
C ARG A 355 4.91 -12.62 1.15
N TYR A 356 3.89 -13.29 1.69
CA TYR A 356 2.74 -13.73 0.89
C TYR A 356 1.40 -13.08 1.29
N GLY A 357 1.46 -12.05 2.15
CA GLY A 357 0.28 -11.31 2.63
C GLY A 357 -0.05 -10.05 1.83
N GLU A 358 -1.17 -9.40 2.14
CA GLU A 358 -1.73 -8.30 1.30
C GLU A 358 -1.14 -6.90 1.55
N TYR A 359 -0.62 -6.60 2.76
CA TYR A 359 -0.19 -5.25 3.18
C TYR A 359 1.30 -4.95 3.48
N LYS A 360 1.83 -3.85 2.95
CA LYS A 360 3.25 -3.42 3.11
C LYS A 360 3.73 -3.28 4.58
N PRO A 361 4.88 -3.87 4.96
CA PRO A 361 5.48 -3.71 6.30
C PRO A 361 6.25 -2.39 6.46
N ASP A 362 6.38 -1.94 7.71
CA ASP A 362 7.13 -0.73 8.09
C ASP A 362 8.65 -1.00 8.10
N ILE A 363 9.28 -1.06 6.93
CA ILE A 363 10.72 -1.28 6.72
C ILE A 363 11.19 -0.51 5.48
N ASN A 364 12.51 -0.33 5.28
CA ASN A 364 13.06 0.19 4.03
C ASN A 364 13.01 -0.88 2.91
N LEU A 365 11.79 -1.18 2.45
CA LEU A 365 11.49 -2.20 1.46
C LEU A 365 11.95 -1.77 0.06
N VAL A 366 12.82 -2.55 -0.58
CA VAL A 366 13.20 -2.36 -2.00
C VAL A 366 12.67 -3.46 -2.91
N ILE A 367 12.57 -4.69 -2.43
CA ILE A 367 12.12 -5.83 -3.22
C ILE A 367 11.17 -6.67 -2.38
N TRP A 368 10.12 -7.16 -3.02
CA TRP A 368 9.16 -8.06 -2.42
C TRP A 368 9.16 -9.38 -3.19
N GLN A 369 9.51 -10.50 -2.54
CA GLN A 369 9.26 -11.83 -3.07
C GLN A 369 7.77 -12.15 -2.95
N LEU A 370 7.13 -12.20 -4.10
CA LEU A 370 5.69 -12.30 -4.28
C LEU A 370 5.20 -13.74 -4.13
N CYS A 371 5.97 -14.69 -4.65
CA CYS A 371 5.69 -16.11 -4.54
C CYS A 371 6.93 -16.94 -4.85
N PRO A 372 7.03 -18.17 -4.30
CA PRO A 372 8.06 -19.13 -4.66
C PRO A 372 7.62 -20.10 -5.79
N ASP A 373 6.32 -20.13 -6.10
CA ASP A 373 5.70 -21.10 -7.02
C ASP A 373 5.34 -20.46 -8.39
N GLY A 374 6.10 -19.47 -8.84
CA GLY A 374 5.90 -18.83 -10.13
C GLY A 374 6.26 -19.73 -11.32
N ARG A 375 5.83 -19.32 -12.51
CA ARG A 375 6.26 -19.94 -13.78
C ARG A 375 6.90 -18.90 -14.69
N VAL A 376 8.04 -19.29 -15.27
CA VAL A 376 8.82 -18.47 -16.20
C VAL A 376 9.08 -19.29 -17.45
N LYS A 377 8.66 -18.78 -18.60
CA LYS A 377 8.97 -19.41 -19.89
C LYS A 377 10.50 -19.51 -20.04
N GLY A 378 11.01 -20.70 -20.36
CA GLY A 378 12.45 -20.96 -20.45
C GLY A 378 13.08 -21.50 -19.15
N ILE A 379 12.34 -21.55 -18.04
CA ILE A 379 12.73 -22.26 -16.81
C ILE A 379 11.67 -23.33 -16.54
N HIS A 380 12.07 -24.59 -16.49
CA HIS A 380 11.12 -25.69 -16.33
C HIS A 380 10.55 -25.79 -14.90
N PRO A 381 11.37 -25.76 -13.82
CA PRO A 381 10.86 -25.78 -12.46
C PRO A 381 10.17 -24.47 -12.07
N GLU A 382 9.52 -24.48 -10.90
CA GLU A 382 8.98 -23.26 -10.29
C GLU A 382 10.08 -22.25 -9.97
N VAL A 383 9.72 -20.97 -9.99
CA VAL A 383 10.65 -19.85 -9.84
C VAL A 383 10.08 -18.83 -8.86
N ASP A 384 10.96 -18.33 -8.01
CA ASP A 384 10.66 -17.26 -7.08
C ASP A 384 10.48 -15.94 -7.86
N ILE A 385 9.28 -15.36 -7.78
CA ILE A 385 8.92 -14.12 -8.46
C ILE A 385 9.02 -12.97 -7.48
N ASN A 386 9.66 -11.89 -7.92
CA ASN A 386 9.93 -10.71 -7.15
C ASN A 386 9.34 -9.47 -7.81
N VAL A 387 9.02 -8.46 -7.01
CA VAL A 387 8.56 -7.15 -7.46
C VAL A 387 9.38 -6.08 -6.75
N PHE A 388 9.97 -5.15 -7.51
CA PHE A 388 10.62 -3.99 -6.94
C PHE A 388 9.58 -3.01 -6.37
N ASN A 389 9.87 -2.44 -5.20
CA ASN A 389 9.00 -1.50 -4.52
C ASN A 389 9.14 -0.08 -5.11
N GLY A 390 8.61 0.08 -6.33
CA GLY A 390 8.60 1.32 -7.09
C GLY A 390 8.18 1.06 -8.53
N TYR A 391 8.16 2.11 -9.33
CA TYR A 391 7.93 2.02 -10.78
C TYR A 391 9.24 2.26 -11.51
N ARG A 392 9.15 2.44 -12.84
CA ARG A 392 10.31 2.56 -13.72
C ARG A 392 11.31 3.62 -13.23
N GLN A 393 10.85 4.82 -12.86
CA GLN A 393 11.73 5.90 -12.45
C GLN A 393 12.51 5.54 -11.17
N GLU A 394 11.82 5.03 -10.15
CA GLU A 394 12.47 4.61 -8.89
C GLU A 394 13.43 3.44 -9.11
N PHE A 395 13.11 2.53 -10.03
CA PHE A 395 14.00 1.44 -10.38
C PHE A 395 15.26 1.91 -11.11
N GLU A 396 15.12 2.83 -12.07
CA GLU A 396 16.28 3.43 -12.74
C GLU A 396 17.15 4.23 -11.76
N ASP A 397 16.53 4.97 -10.85
CA ASP A 397 17.19 5.64 -9.72
C ASP A 397 17.96 4.66 -8.85
N PHE A 398 17.34 3.54 -8.48
CA PHE A 398 17.97 2.46 -7.73
C PHE A 398 19.18 1.89 -8.48
N LEU A 399 19.04 1.61 -9.78
CA LEU A 399 20.14 1.13 -10.61
C LEU A 399 21.30 2.12 -10.65
N ARG A 400 21.03 3.43 -10.72
CA ARG A 400 22.10 4.45 -10.73
C ARG A 400 22.77 4.66 -9.38
N LYS A 401 22.05 4.49 -8.26
CA LYS A 401 22.55 4.82 -6.91
C LYS A 401 23.14 3.61 -6.17
N GLU A 402 22.57 2.43 -6.39
CA GLU A 402 22.82 1.26 -5.55
C GLU A 402 23.66 0.17 -6.25
N THR A 403 23.79 0.20 -7.58
CA THR A 403 24.62 -0.80 -8.27
C THR A 403 26.12 -0.63 -8.00
N ILE A 404 26.86 -1.72 -8.15
CA ILE A 404 28.31 -1.75 -7.93
C ILE A 404 29.00 -0.79 -8.90
N GLY A 405 29.99 -0.03 -8.39
CA GLY A 405 30.83 0.86 -9.20
C GLY A 405 30.17 2.18 -9.61
N GLN A 406 29.10 2.59 -8.92
CA GLN A 406 28.53 3.93 -9.02
C GLN A 406 29.15 4.86 -7.97
N ASN A 407 29.47 6.09 -8.38
CA ASN A 407 29.92 7.11 -7.44
C ASN A 407 28.73 7.57 -6.62
N ARG A 408 28.65 7.16 -5.34
CA ARG A 408 27.78 7.82 -4.39
C ARG A 408 28.38 9.20 -4.13
N SER A 409 27.94 10.21 -4.88
CA SER A 409 28.10 11.59 -4.45
C SER A 409 27.53 11.67 -3.05
N ALA A 410 28.39 11.91 -2.07
CA ALA A 410 27.96 12.16 -0.70
C ALA A 410 27.08 13.42 -0.73
N ASN A 411 25.79 13.23 -0.54
CA ASN A 411 24.88 14.32 -0.16
C ASN A 411 24.70 14.27 1.36
#